data_AF-A0A2E0BJY6-F1
#
_entry.id   AF-A0A2E0BJY6-F1
#
_cell.length_a   1.000
_cell.length_b   1.000
_cell.length_c   1.000
_cell.angle_alpha   90.00
_cell.angle_beta   90.00
_cell.angle_gamma   90.00
#
_symmetry.space_group_name_H-M   'P 1'
#
loop_
_entity.id
_entity.type
_entity.pdbx_description
1 polymer ?
#
loop_
_entity_poly.entity_id
_entity_poly.type
_entity_poly.pdbx_seq_one_letter_code
_entity_poly.pdbx_strand_id
1 'polypeptide(L)'
;MANFIKIILIVLINTLFFAPNLSADTSVLCLQKFLTKTVFDPGSLDGVWGDKTESSINSLLDQAGMLKPNQKISVLDAEEVCNLLHSSKSDELLESGKFKVFRIETD
;
A
#
# COMPACT_ATOMS: atom_id res chain seq x y z
N MET A 1 -16.05 46.70 0.74
CA MET A 1 -16.00 45.71 -0.36
C MET A 1 -14.60 45.10 -0.61
N ALA A 2 -13.49 45.69 -0.13
CA ALA A 2 -12.14 45.14 -0.36
C ALA A 2 -11.75 43.93 0.52
N ASN A 3 -12.38 43.76 1.69
CA ASN A 3 -12.01 42.72 2.66
C ASN A 3 -12.65 41.35 2.36
N PHE A 4 -13.82 41.33 1.73
CA PHE A 4 -14.50 40.09 1.30
C PHE A 4 -13.77 39.40 0.15
N ILE A 5 -13.20 40.15 -0.79
CA ILE A 5 -12.43 39.61 -1.92
C ILE A 5 -11.15 38.92 -1.43
N LYS A 6 -10.47 39.48 -0.42
CA LYS A 6 -9.28 38.87 0.19
C LYS A 6 -9.58 37.56 0.94
N ILE A 7 -10.71 37.49 1.65
CA ILE A 7 -11.14 36.27 2.36
C ILE A 7 -11.48 35.15 1.35
N ILE A 8 -12.17 35.49 0.25
CA ILE A 8 -12.51 34.53 -0.81
C ILE A 8 -11.23 33.99 -1.50
N LEU A 9 -10.23 34.83 -1.73
CA LEU A 9 -8.93 34.41 -2.31
C LEU A 9 -8.12 33.48 -1.38
N ILE A 10 -8.15 33.70 -0.07
CA ILE A 10 -7.44 32.85 0.91
C ILE A 10 -8.09 31.47 1.04
N VAL A 11 -9.44 31.39 0.94
CA VAL A 11 -10.17 30.11 1.00
C VAL A 11 -9.94 29.29 -0.27
N LEU A 12 -9.90 29.92 -1.45
CA LEU A 12 -9.66 29.23 -2.73
C LEU A 12 -8.25 28.60 -2.85
N ILE A 13 -7.23 29.20 -2.21
CA ILE A 13 -5.85 28.68 -2.26
C ILE A 13 -5.69 27.42 -1.39
N ASN A 14 -6.47 27.28 -0.30
CA ASN A 14 -6.38 26.13 0.60
C ASN A 14 -7.18 24.90 0.14
N THR A 15 -8.06 25.04 -0.86
CA THR A 15 -8.88 23.93 -1.38
C THR A 15 -8.27 23.19 -2.58
N LEU A 16 -7.07 23.57 -3.03
CA LEU A 16 -6.47 23.11 -4.30
C LEU A 16 -5.42 21.99 -4.19
N PHE A 17 -5.25 21.35 -3.02
CA PHE A 17 -4.16 20.36 -2.82
C PHE A 17 -4.59 18.91 -2.54
N PHE A 18 -5.85 18.54 -2.73
CA PHE A 18 -6.24 17.12 -2.80
C PHE A 18 -6.54 16.74 -4.26
N ALA A 19 -5.49 16.68 -5.08
CA ALA A 19 -5.58 15.88 -6.30
C ALA A 19 -5.56 14.40 -5.87
N PRO A 20 -6.62 13.61 -6.10
CA PRO A 20 -6.57 12.19 -5.81
C PRO A 20 -5.46 11.55 -6.66
N ASN A 21 -4.55 10.82 -6.02
CA ASN A 21 -3.51 10.06 -6.72
C ASN A 21 -4.15 8.80 -7.30
N LEU A 22 -4.93 8.96 -8.38
CA LEU A 22 -5.76 7.91 -8.97
C LEU A 22 -4.97 6.62 -9.30
N SER A 23 -3.70 6.75 -9.70
CA SER A 23 -2.81 5.61 -9.95
C SER A 23 -2.39 4.88 -8.68
N ALA A 24 -2.11 5.63 -7.61
CA ALA A 24 -1.78 5.06 -6.31
C ALA A 24 -3.01 4.31 -5.76
N ASP A 25 -4.20 4.94 -5.76
CA ASP A 25 -5.43 4.31 -5.25
C ASP A 25 -5.76 2.99 -5.98
N THR A 26 -5.58 2.96 -7.30
CA THR A 26 -5.78 1.76 -8.12
C THR A 26 -4.76 0.67 -7.78
N SER A 27 -3.50 1.05 -7.59
CA SER A 27 -2.42 0.12 -7.24
C SER A 27 -2.57 -0.42 -5.81
N VAL A 28 -3.00 0.41 -4.87
CA VAL A 28 -3.33 -0.02 -3.51
C VAL A 28 -4.48 -1.04 -3.54
N LEU A 29 -5.54 -0.79 -4.29
CA LEU A 29 -6.63 -1.75 -4.45
C LEU A 29 -6.16 -3.08 -5.08
N CYS A 30 -5.18 -3.02 -5.99
CA CYS A 30 -4.52 -4.20 -6.54
C CYS A 30 -3.80 -5.03 -5.46
N LEU A 31 -2.98 -4.37 -4.62
CA LEU A 31 -2.33 -5.02 -3.47
C LEU A 31 -3.36 -5.64 -2.52
N GLN A 32 -4.37 -4.86 -2.13
CA GLN A 32 -5.44 -5.32 -1.24
C GLN A 32 -6.13 -6.59 -1.80
N LYS A 33 -6.50 -6.61 -3.09
CA LYS A 33 -7.13 -7.77 -3.73
C LYS A 33 -6.20 -8.99 -3.83
N PHE A 34 -4.90 -8.79 -3.98
CA PHE A 34 -3.96 -9.91 -3.98
C PHE A 34 -3.85 -10.52 -2.58
N LEU A 35 -3.73 -9.67 -1.56
CA LEU A 35 -3.58 -10.06 -0.16
C LEU A 35 -4.76 -10.91 0.35
N THR A 36 -5.98 -10.71 -0.14
CA THR A 36 -7.14 -11.58 0.22
C THR A 36 -7.00 -13.04 -0.21
N LYS A 37 -6.08 -13.34 -1.13
CA LYS A 37 -5.75 -14.72 -1.55
C LYS A 37 -4.71 -15.38 -0.63
N THR A 38 -4.21 -14.64 0.35
CA THR A 38 -3.18 -15.05 1.31
C THR A 38 -3.73 -14.99 2.74
N VAL A 39 -2.94 -15.40 3.72
CA VAL A 39 -3.27 -15.24 5.15
C VAL A 39 -2.99 -13.83 5.70
N PHE A 40 -2.47 -12.92 4.86
CA PHE A 40 -2.15 -11.54 5.23
C PHE A 40 -3.34 -10.62 4.91
N ASP A 41 -4.15 -10.33 5.93
CA ASP A 41 -5.37 -9.50 5.80
C ASP A 41 -5.04 -8.04 5.44
N PRO A 42 -5.47 -7.52 4.28
CA PRO A 42 -5.22 -6.13 3.90
C PRO A 42 -6.09 -5.12 4.67
N GLY A 43 -7.14 -5.57 5.37
CA GLY A 43 -8.21 -4.70 5.86
C GLY A 43 -9.25 -4.43 4.78
N SER A 44 -9.64 -3.17 4.62
CA SER A 44 -10.63 -2.75 3.62
C SER A 44 -10.12 -2.93 2.19
N LEU A 45 -11.04 -3.16 1.23
CA LEU A 45 -10.77 -3.23 -0.20
C LEU A 45 -11.23 -1.94 -0.90
N ASP A 46 -10.71 -0.80 -0.46
CA ASP A 46 -11.17 0.54 -0.83
C ASP A 46 -10.14 1.35 -1.64
N GLY A 47 -8.94 0.80 -1.86
CA GLY A 47 -7.84 1.51 -2.51
C GLY A 47 -7.13 2.53 -1.61
N VAL A 48 -7.45 2.59 -0.32
CA VAL A 48 -6.79 3.50 0.63
C VAL A 48 -5.62 2.79 1.31
N TRP A 49 -4.45 3.43 1.33
CA TRP A 49 -3.29 2.91 2.03
C TRP A 49 -3.45 3.09 3.55
N GLY A 50 -3.84 2.03 4.24
CA GLY A 50 -3.94 2.00 5.71
C GLY A 50 -2.96 1.04 6.37
N ASP A 51 -2.84 1.12 7.70
CA ASP A 51 -1.88 0.36 8.51
C ASP A 51 -1.91 -1.16 8.25
N LYS A 52 -3.11 -1.73 8.04
CA LYS A 52 -3.26 -3.15 7.70
C LYS A 52 -2.71 -3.49 6.32
N THR A 53 -2.99 -2.65 5.31
CA THR A 53 -2.46 -2.86 3.96
C THR A 53 -0.94 -2.77 3.98
N GLU A 54 -0.39 -1.74 4.64
CA GLU A 54 1.05 -1.54 4.78
C GLU A 54 1.74 -2.70 5.50
N SER A 55 1.24 -3.11 6.67
CA SER A 55 1.86 -4.20 7.43
C SER A 55 1.73 -5.55 6.72
N SER A 56 0.60 -5.83 6.07
CA SER A 56 0.37 -7.10 5.36
C SER A 56 1.25 -7.25 4.13
N ILE A 57 1.38 -6.21 3.29
CA ILE A 57 2.26 -6.31 2.12
C ILE A 57 3.74 -6.41 2.50
N ASN A 58 4.17 -5.65 3.52
CA ASN A 58 5.55 -5.75 4.03
C ASN A 58 5.83 -7.15 4.59
N SER A 59 4.90 -7.73 5.34
CA SER A 59 5.07 -9.07 5.91
C SER A 59 5.15 -10.15 4.84
N LEU A 60 4.30 -10.08 3.81
CA LEU A 60 4.33 -11.04 2.69
C LEU A 60 5.66 -10.95 1.92
N LEU A 61 6.11 -9.75 1.58
CA LEU A 61 7.33 -9.55 0.79
C LEU A 61 8.59 -9.88 1.60
N ASP A 62 8.63 -9.56 2.90
CA ASP A 62 9.73 -9.98 3.78
C ASP A 62 9.79 -11.51 3.90
N GLN A 63 8.64 -12.15 4.13
CA GLN A 63 8.56 -13.61 4.21
C GLN A 63 9.00 -14.30 2.90
N ALA A 64 8.63 -13.73 1.76
CA ALA A 64 9.05 -14.20 0.45
C ALA A 64 10.53 -13.86 0.12
N GLY A 65 11.25 -13.19 1.03
CA GLY A 65 12.65 -12.82 0.82
C GLY A 65 12.86 -11.74 -0.24
N MET A 66 11.84 -10.95 -0.55
CA MET A 66 11.86 -9.91 -1.59
C MET A 66 12.33 -8.54 -1.06
N LEU A 67 12.42 -8.38 0.26
CA LEU A 67 12.89 -7.16 0.89
C LEU A 67 14.34 -7.31 1.35
N LYS A 68 15.12 -6.24 1.20
CA LYS A 68 16.42 -6.12 1.87
C LYS A 68 16.21 -5.91 3.38
N PRO A 69 17.21 -6.22 4.22
CA PRO A 69 17.13 -5.91 5.65
C PRO A 69 16.76 -4.43 5.89
N ASN A 70 15.77 -4.21 6.76
CA ASN A 70 15.21 -2.88 7.11
C ASN A 70 14.52 -2.12 5.97
N GLN A 71 14.31 -2.74 4.79
CA GLN A 71 13.52 -2.14 3.73
C GLN A 71 12.03 -2.19 4.10
N LYS A 72 11.32 -1.08 3.88
CA LYS A 72 9.88 -0.98 4.10
C LYS A 72 9.21 -0.43 2.84
N ILE A 73 8.18 -1.13 2.38
CA ILE A 73 7.30 -0.69 1.30
C ILE A 73 6.33 0.35 1.82
N SER A 74 6.18 1.42 1.06
CA SER A 74 5.27 2.54 1.30
C SER A 74 4.23 2.65 0.17
N VAL A 75 3.26 3.56 0.34
CA VAL A 75 2.27 3.86 -0.71
C VAL A 75 2.91 4.29 -2.04
N LEU A 76 4.11 4.88 -2.02
CA LEU A 76 4.81 5.33 -3.22
C LEU A 76 5.26 4.15 -4.10
N ASP A 77 5.41 2.97 -3.51
CA ASP A 77 5.88 1.75 -4.17
C ASP A 77 4.72 0.88 -4.69
N ALA A 78 3.47 1.29 -4.45
CA ALA A 78 2.29 0.45 -4.69
C ALA A 78 2.16 0.01 -6.16
N GLU A 79 2.51 0.86 -7.11
CA GLU A 79 2.47 0.52 -8.54
C GLU A 79 3.52 -0.54 -8.90
N GLU A 80 4.77 -0.36 -8.47
CA GLU A 80 5.85 -1.32 -8.68
C GLU A 80 5.50 -2.68 -8.07
N VAL A 81 4.99 -2.66 -6.83
CA VAL A 81 4.57 -3.88 -6.15
C VAL A 81 3.38 -4.53 -6.85
N CYS A 82 2.38 -3.77 -7.31
CA CYS A 82 1.25 -4.34 -8.05
C CYS A 82 1.71 -5.07 -9.33
N ASN A 83 2.70 -4.51 -10.03
CA ASN A 83 3.32 -5.13 -11.20
C ASN A 83 4.08 -6.42 -10.81
N LEU A 84 4.83 -6.41 -9.71
CA LEU A 84 5.50 -7.58 -9.17
C LEU A 84 4.51 -8.71 -8.84
N LEU A 85 3.39 -8.38 -8.19
CA LEU A 85 2.33 -9.32 -7.81
C LEU A 85 1.64 -9.98 -9.01
N HIS A 86 1.68 -9.36 -10.19
CA HIS A 86 1.14 -9.90 -11.45
C HIS A 86 2.22 -10.39 -12.42
N SER A 87 3.47 -10.47 -11.97
CA SER A 87 4.59 -10.99 -12.76
C SER A 87 4.73 -12.51 -12.63
N SER A 88 5.81 -13.06 -13.20
CA SER A 88 6.19 -14.47 -13.00
C SER A 88 6.42 -14.87 -11.54
N LYS A 89 6.51 -13.90 -10.62
CA LYS A 89 6.65 -14.12 -9.18
C LYS A 89 5.33 -14.32 -8.42
N SER A 90 4.18 -14.13 -9.09
CA SER A 90 2.85 -14.28 -8.47
C SER A 90 2.68 -15.60 -7.73
N ASP A 91 3.06 -16.72 -8.35
CA ASP A 91 2.86 -18.05 -7.75
C ASP A 91 3.74 -18.25 -6.52
N GLU A 92 5.00 -17.83 -6.56
CA GLU A 92 5.93 -17.86 -5.41
C GLU A 92 5.38 -17.05 -4.22
N LEU A 93 4.77 -15.90 -4.51
CA LEU A 93 4.14 -15.05 -3.49
C LEU A 93 2.86 -15.65 -2.93
N LEU A 94 2.03 -16.28 -3.77
CA LEU A 94 0.84 -16.99 -3.30
C LEU A 94 1.21 -18.19 -2.42
N GLU A 95 2.24 -18.96 -2.80
CA GLU A 95 2.74 -20.06 -1.99
C GLU A 95 3.28 -19.58 -0.64
N SER A 96 4.09 -18.53 -0.62
CA SER A 96 4.59 -17.91 0.62
C SER A 96 3.43 -17.38 1.48
N GLY A 97 2.41 -16.81 0.83
CA GLY A 97 1.21 -16.26 1.45
C GLY A 97 0.24 -17.29 2.05
N LYS A 98 0.50 -18.60 1.97
CA LYS A 98 -0.40 -19.63 2.54
C LYS A 98 -0.33 -19.73 4.07
N PHE A 99 0.72 -19.20 4.70
CA PHE A 99 0.94 -19.28 6.14
C PHE A 99 1.80 -18.12 6.63
N LYS A 100 1.71 -17.79 7.93
CA LYS A 100 2.61 -16.81 8.56
C LYS A 100 3.78 -17.54 9.22
N VAL A 101 5.01 -17.18 8.86
CA VAL A 101 6.23 -17.65 9.52
C VAL A 101 6.59 -16.69 10.64
N PHE A 102 6.71 -17.20 11.86
CA PHE A 102 7.25 -16.47 13.00
C PHE A 102 8.66 -16.99 13.28
N ARG A 103 9.69 -16.16 13.06
CA ARG A 103 11.06 -16.53 13.42
C ARG A 103 11.17 -16.53 14.94
N ILE A 104 11.64 -17.65 15.50
CA ILE A 104 12.00 -17.73 16.92
C ILE A 104 13.48 -17.36 16.99
N GLU A 105 13.77 -16.21 17.58
CA GLU A 105 15.15 -15.86 17.93
C GLU A 105 15.53 -16.67 19.16
N THR A 106 16.57 -17.49 19.04
CA THR A 106 17.20 -18.15 20.18
C THR A 106 18.40 -17.31 20.57
N ASP A 107 18.33 -16.72 21.77
CA ASP A 107 19.43 -15.99 22.42
C ASP A 107 20.70 -16.85 22.56
#